data_AF-A0A0X8IGC3-F1
#
_entry.id   AF-A0A0X8IGC3-F1
#
_cell.length_a   1.000
_cell.length_b   1.000
_cell.length_c   1.000
_cell.angle_alpha   90.00
_cell.angle_beta   90.00
_cell.angle_gamma   90.00
#
_symmetry.space_group_name_H-M   'P 1'
#
loop_
_entity.id
_entity.type
_entity.pdbx_description
1 polymer ?
#
loop_
_entity_poly.entity_id
_entity_poly.type
_entity_poly.pdbx_seq_one_letter_code
_entity_poly.pdbx_strand_id
1 'polypeptide(L)'
;ISPDGKTAAVILDTTGKINRGVDFVDLASGRVIEHRNIYQSCNLRGVEYTPDGKYVLVTMEQPKNWLPVCEAEDAQIFSNNLAVVETKRGGKVASMPLDEHNNYDGNP
;
A
#
# COMPACT_ATOMS: atom_id res chain seq x y z
N ILE A 1 -13.29 -7.61 1.53
CA ILE A 1 -14.53 -7.34 0.76
C ILE A 1 -15.16 -6.08 1.34
N SER A 2 -15.81 -5.23 0.55
CA SER A 2 -16.45 -4.01 1.05
C SER A 2 -17.58 -4.34 2.03
N PRO A 3 -17.89 -3.46 3.01
CA PRO A 3 -18.95 -3.71 3.99
C PRO A 3 -20.34 -3.93 3.38
N ASP A 4 -20.60 -3.36 2.19
CA ASP A 4 -21.85 -3.56 1.45
C ASP A 4 -21.86 -4.83 0.57
N GLY A 5 -20.75 -5.57 0.53
CA GLY A 5 -20.61 -6.83 -0.20
C GLY A 5 -20.54 -6.70 -1.73
N LYS A 6 -20.38 -5.49 -2.28
CA LYS A 6 -20.43 -5.26 -3.74
C LYS A 6 -19.07 -5.23 -4.43
N THR A 7 -18.03 -4.87 -3.70
CA THR A 7 -16.69 -4.66 -4.26
C THR A 7 -15.64 -5.44 -3.46
N ALA A 8 -14.66 -6.03 -4.14
CA ALA A 8 -13.45 -6.53 -3.50
C ALA A 8 -12.26 -5.63 -3.85
N ALA A 9 -11.39 -5.42 -2.86
CA ALA A 9 -10.07 -4.81 -3.06
C ALA A 9 -9.04 -5.94 -3.02
N VAL A 10 -8.22 -6.05 -4.06
CA VAL A 10 -7.21 -7.10 -4.23
C VAL A 10 -5.85 -6.45 -4.39
N ILE A 11 -4.93 -6.72 -3.47
CA ILE A 11 -3.54 -6.25 -3.58
C ILE A 11 -2.79 -7.04 -4.64
N LEU A 12 -2.05 -6.33 -5.49
CA LEU A 12 -1.25 -6.90 -6.58
C LEU A 12 0.23 -6.76 -6.26
N ASP A 13 0.75 -7.70 -5.50
CA ASP A 13 2.14 -7.70 -5.06
C ASP A 13 3.11 -8.23 -6.14
N THR A 14 3.27 -7.45 -7.22
CA THR A 14 3.97 -7.90 -8.43
C THR A 14 5.49 -7.88 -8.28
N THR A 15 6.14 -9.04 -8.38
CA THR A 15 7.60 -9.19 -8.39
C THR A 15 8.24 -8.38 -9.53
N GLY A 16 9.34 -7.68 -9.23
CA GLY A 16 10.07 -6.88 -10.22
C GLY A 16 9.41 -5.54 -10.59
N LYS A 17 8.36 -5.12 -9.87
CA LYS A 17 7.72 -3.80 -10.04
C LYS A 17 7.90 -2.94 -8.80
N ILE A 18 8.30 -1.68 -9.03
CA ILE A 18 8.43 -0.63 -8.00
C ILE A 18 7.10 0.10 -7.75
N ASN A 19 6.16 0.01 -8.69
CA ASN A 19 4.80 0.53 -8.52
C ASN A 19 3.87 -0.68 -8.51
N ARG A 20 3.40 -1.04 -7.32
CA ARG A 20 2.39 -2.07 -7.10
C ARG A 20 1.05 -1.39 -6.86
N GLY A 21 -0.02 -2.14 -6.59
CA GLY A 21 -1.33 -1.51 -6.49
C GLY A 21 -2.45 -2.38 -5.96
N VAL A 22 -3.65 -1.82 -6.05
CA VAL A 22 -4.91 -2.45 -5.66
C VAL A 22 -5.86 -2.45 -6.85
N ASP A 23 -6.40 -3.61 -7.16
CA ASP A 23 -7.55 -3.74 -8.05
C ASP A 23 -8.85 -3.67 -7.24
N PHE A 24 -9.79 -2.88 -7.74
CA PHE A 24 -11.18 -2.92 -7.31
C PHE A 24 -11.96 -3.80 -8.28
N VAL A 25 -12.60 -4.84 -7.74
CA VAL A 25 -13.38 -5.83 -8.50
C VAL A 25 -14.84 -5.68 -8.14
N ASP A 26 -15.71 -5.52 -9.14
CA ASP A 26 -17.15 -5.63 -8.96
C ASP A 26 -17.53 -7.10 -8.79
N LEU A 27 -18.13 -7.45 -7.65
CA LEU A 27 -18.39 -8.85 -7.30
C LEU A 27 -19.57 -9.46 -8.05
N ALA A 28 -20.50 -8.64 -8.55
CA ALA A 28 -21.63 -9.14 -9.33
C ALA A 28 -21.18 -9.62 -10.73
N SER A 29 -20.28 -8.87 -11.38
CA SER A 29 -19.77 -9.17 -12.71
C SER A 29 -18.44 -9.93 -12.72
N GLY A 30 -17.72 -9.95 -11.60
CA GLY A 30 -16.39 -10.55 -11.49
C GLY A 30 -15.31 -9.81 -12.28
N ARG A 31 -15.52 -8.52 -12.60
CA ARG A 31 -14.60 -7.72 -13.42
C ARG A 31 -13.87 -6.68 -12.60
N VAL A 32 -12.61 -6.45 -12.95
CA VAL A 32 -11.85 -5.29 -12.47
C VAL A 32 -12.51 -4.03 -13.02
N ILE A 33 -12.92 -3.14 -12.12
CA ILE A 33 -13.54 -1.84 -12.45
C ILE A 33 -12.55 -0.69 -12.36
N GLU A 34 -11.48 -0.83 -11.58
CA GLU A 34 -10.43 0.16 -11.44
C GLU A 34 -9.14 -0.48 -10.90
N HIS A 35 -8.00 -0.04 -11.42
CA HIS A 35 -6.69 -0.31 -10.85
C HIS A 35 -6.12 0.98 -10.27
N ARG A 36 -5.55 0.92 -9.06
CA ARG A 36 -4.82 2.06 -8.47
C ARG A 36 -3.41 1.71 -8.06
N ASN A 37 -2.48 2.50 -8.56
CA ASN A 37 -1.07 2.44 -8.17
C ASN A 37 -0.88 2.94 -6.73
N ILE A 38 -0.08 2.21 -5.98
CA ILE A 38 0.65 2.67 -4.81
C ILE A 38 2.11 2.82 -5.26
N TYR A 39 2.53 4.05 -5.53
CA TYR A 39 3.85 4.32 -6.07
C TYR A 39 4.97 4.00 -5.07
N GLN A 40 6.10 3.52 -5.58
CA GLN A 40 7.27 3.14 -4.79
C GLN A 40 6.96 2.15 -3.66
N SER A 41 6.20 1.08 -3.94
CA SER A 41 5.79 0.10 -2.92
C SER A 41 6.34 -1.29 -3.20
N CYS A 42 6.59 -2.04 -2.14
CA CYS A 42 6.82 -3.47 -2.17
C CYS A 42 6.18 -4.18 -0.98
N ASN A 43 6.17 -5.52 -1.06
CA ASN A 43 5.76 -6.42 0.01
C ASN A 43 4.38 -6.05 0.60
N LEU A 44 3.39 -5.86 -0.27
CA LEU A 44 2.00 -5.67 0.15
C LEU A 44 1.51 -6.96 0.80
N ARG A 45 1.02 -6.90 2.04
CA ARG A 45 0.67 -8.12 2.83
C ARG A 45 -0.74 -8.13 3.39
N GLY A 46 -1.26 -6.99 3.83
CA GLY A 46 -2.61 -6.84 4.35
C GLY A 46 -3.42 -5.89 3.49
N VAL A 47 -4.73 -6.15 3.38
CA VAL A 47 -5.70 -5.25 2.75
C VAL A 47 -7.01 -5.32 3.50
N GLU A 48 -7.54 -4.19 3.95
CA GLU A 48 -8.78 -4.15 4.71
C GLU A 48 -9.62 -2.91 4.38
N TYR A 49 -10.94 -3.07 4.36
CA TYR A 49 -11.85 -1.93 4.23
C TYR A 49 -12.09 -1.27 5.59
N THR A 50 -12.26 0.06 5.61
CA THR A 50 -12.84 0.71 6.79
C THR A 50 -14.30 0.28 6.97
N PRO A 51 -14.84 0.27 8.21
CA PRO A 51 -16.23 -0.13 8.45
C PRO A 51 -17.28 0.68 7.67
N ASP A 52 -16.97 1.94 7.35
CA ASP A 52 -17.82 2.81 6.52
C ASP A 52 -17.61 2.62 5.01
N GLY A 53 -16.70 1.74 4.62
CA GLY A 53 -16.38 1.41 3.23
C GLY A 53 -15.71 2.53 2.43
N LYS A 54 -15.34 3.66 3.06
CA LYS A 54 -14.78 4.83 2.35
C LYS A 54 -13.30 4.72 2.05
N TYR A 55 -12.59 3.84 2.75
CA TYR A 55 -11.16 3.64 2.55
C TYR A 55 -10.82 2.15 2.50
N VAL A 56 -9.73 1.86 1.81
CA VAL A 56 -8.99 0.60 1.89
C VAL A 56 -7.61 0.91 2.46
N LEU A 57 -7.19 0.13 3.44
CA LEU A 57 -5.88 0.22 4.09
C LEU A 57 -5.01 -0.92 3.58
N VAL A 58 -3.75 -0.63 3.22
CA VAL A 58 -2.79 -1.62 2.72
C VAL A 58 -1.47 -1.50 3.48
N THR A 59 -1.01 -2.59 4.09
CA THR A 59 0.32 -2.64 4.70
C THR A 59 1.38 -2.92 3.64
N MET A 60 2.48 -2.16 3.65
CA MET A 60 3.51 -2.18 2.61
C MET A 60 4.87 -1.72 3.15
N GLU A 61 5.92 -1.95 2.37
CA GLU A 61 7.23 -1.32 2.52
C GLU A 61 7.51 -0.34 1.37
N GLN A 62 8.25 0.75 1.63
CA GLN A 62 8.60 1.77 0.65
C GLN A 62 10.12 1.76 0.36
N PRO A 63 10.57 1.06 -0.69
CA PRO A 63 11.99 1.04 -1.05
C PRO A 63 12.43 2.36 -1.67
N LYS A 64 13.68 2.77 -1.44
CA LYS A 64 14.37 3.82 -2.19
C LYS A 64 15.37 3.22 -3.18
N ASN A 65 14.85 2.48 -4.14
CA ASN A 65 15.65 1.68 -5.09
C ASN A 65 16.59 2.48 -6.01
N TRP A 66 16.50 3.81 -6.00
CA TRP A 66 17.36 4.71 -6.79
C TRP A 66 18.42 5.42 -5.94
N LEU A 67 18.42 5.22 -4.62
CA LEU A 67 19.47 5.71 -3.74
C LEU A 67 20.55 4.64 -3.57
N PRO A 68 21.84 5.02 -3.45
CA PRO A 68 22.87 4.09 -3.02
C PRO A 68 22.56 3.61 -1.60
N VAL A 69 22.99 2.39 -1.28
CA VAL A 69 22.92 1.87 0.08
C VAL A 69 24.13 2.40 0.84
N CYS A 70 23.92 3.38 1.71
CA CYS A 70 24.99 4.01 2.48
C CYS A 70 24.77 3.89 3.99
N GLU A 71 23.55 4.17 4.45
CA GLU A 71 23.19 4.30 5.87
C GLU A 71 21.87 3.57 6.15
N ALA A 72 21.62 3.22 7.41
CA ALA A 72 20.36 2.60 7.84
C ALA A 72 19.34 3.64 8.34
N GLU A 73 19.83 4.80 8.72
CA GLU A 73 19.14 5.92 9.32
C GLU A 73 18.12 6.54 8.35
N ASP A 74 17.11 7.22 8.91
CA ASP A 74 16.09 7.98 8.19
C ASP A 74 15.34 7.17 7.11
N ALA A 75 15.33 5.84 7.23
CA ALA A 75 14.77 4.94 6.24
C ALA A 75 15.34 5.17 4.82
N GLN A 76 16.67 5.38 4.71
CA GLN A 76 17.34 5.57 3.43
C GLN A 76 17.04 4.40 2.47
N ILE A 77 16.92 3.17 2.98
CA ILE A 77 16.77 1.97 2.14
C ILE A 77 15.30 1.54 2.06
N PHE A 78 14.67 1.32 3.21
CA PHE A 78 13.28 0.90 3.36
C PHE A 78 12.62 1.67 4.50
N SER A 79 11.35 2.03 4.30
CA SER A 79 10.43 2.36 5.39
C SER A 79 9.23 1.39 5.38
N ASN A 80 8.69 1.03 6.54
CA ASN A 80 7.43 0.33 6.69
C ASN A 80 6.29 1.34 6.72
N ASN A 81 5.26 1.17 5.88
CA ASN A 81 4.22 2.18 5.70
C ASN A 81 2.80 1.57 5.67
N LEU A 82 1.83 2.44 5.88
CA LEU A 82 0.43 2.20 5.57
C LEU A 82 0.01 3.05 4.36
N ALA A 83 -0.54 2.42 3.33
CA ALA A 83 -1.25 3.12 2.26
C ALA A 83 -2.75 3.21 2.58
N VAL A 84 -3.31 4.40 2.38
CA VAL A 84 -4.73 4.73 2.53
C VAL A 84 -5.30 5.08 1.16
N VAL A 85 -6.29 4.31 0.72
CA VAL A 85 -6.86 4.36 -0.63
C VAL A 85 -8.35 4.72 -0.54
N GLU A 86 -8.77 5.91 -0.99
CA GLU A 86 -10.19 6.34 -0.94
C GLU A 86 -11.06 5.51 -1.89
N THR A 87 -12.07 4.75 -1.46
CA THR A 87 -12.79 3.79 -2.32
C THR A 87 -13.64 4.42 -3.44
N LYS A 88 -13.97 5.71 -3.35
CA LYS A 88 -14.65 6.42 -4.44
C LYS A 88 -13.83 6.32 -5.74
N ARG A 89 -14.51 6.28 -6.89
CA ARG A 89 -13.88 6.21 -8.21
C ARG A 89 -12.88 7.35 -8.41
N GLY A 90 -11.66 7.03 -8.83
CA GLY A 90 -10.58 8.02 -8.98
C GLY A 90 -10.15 8.67 -7.66
N GLY A 91 -10.45 8.03 -6.52
CA GLY A 91 -10.09 8.49 -5.19
C GLY A 91 -8.57 8.52 -4.97
N LYS A 92 -8.15 9.35 -4.02
CA LYS A 92 -6.73 9.55 -3.71
C LYS A 92 -6.10 8.30 -3.10
N VAL A 93 -4.79 8.21 -3.27
CA VAL A 93 -3.90 7.28 -2.60
C VAL A 93 -2.88 8.11 -1.82
N ALA A 94 -2.75 7.84 -0.53
CA ALA A 94 -1.71 8.43 0.32
C ALA A 94 -0.97 7.31 1.05
N SER A 95 0.32 7.50 1.30
CA SER A 95 1.12 6.58 2.10
C SER A 95 1.72 7.33 3.28
N MET A 96 1.78 6.71 4.44
CA MET A 96 2.44 7.26 5.62
C MET A 96 3.40 6.23 6.24
N PRO A 97 4.59 6.66 6.68
CA PRO A 97 5.51 5.78 7.40
C PRO A 97 4.92 5.39 8.76
N LEU A 98 5.25 4.19 9.19
CA LEU A 98 4.95 3.62 10.51
C LEU A 98 6.20 3.51 11.38
N ASP A 99 7.39 3.68 10.80
CA ASP A 99 8.65 3.62 11.53
C ASP A 99 8.85 4.86 12.42
N GLU A 100 9.52 4.66 13.55
CA GLU A 100 10.08 5.75 14.34
C GLU A 100 11.45 6.13 13.76
N HIS A 101 11.47 7.14 12.89
CA HIS A 101 12.70 7.55 12.17
C HIS A 101 13.88 7.96 13.08
N ASN A 102 13.62 8.33 14.34
CA ASN A 102 14.61 8.94 15.24
C ASN A 102 15.08 8.05 16.39
N ASN A 103 14.64 6.78 16.47
CA ASN A 103 15.01 5.89 17.58
C ASN A 103 15.55 4.55 17.07
N TYR A 104 16.40 4.60 16.05
CA TYR A 104 17.18 3.43 15.65
C TYR A 104 18.26 3.16 16.70
N ASP A 105 17.95 2.23 17.59
CA ASP A 105 18.89 1.58 18.48
C ASP A 105 19.80 0.67 17.65
N GLY A 106 20.93 1.20 17.19
CA GLY A 106 21.95 0.45 16.47
C GLY A 106 22.84 -0.43 17.36
N ASN A 107 22.45 -0.72 18.61
CA ASN A 107 23.21 -1.65 19.42
C ASN A 107 22.98 -3.09 18.92
N PRO A 108 24.05 -3.88 18.74
CA PRO A 108 23.95 -5.30 18.42
C PRO A 108 23.32 -6.13 19.56
#